data_AF-A0A9E4FIR3-F1
#
_entry.id   AF-A0A9E4FIR3-F1
#
_cell.length_a   1.000
_cell.length_b   1.000
_cell.length_c   1.000
_cell.angle_alpha   90.00
_cell.angle_beta   90.00
_cell.angle_gamma   90.00
#
_symmetry.space_group_name_H-M   'P 1'
#
loop_
_entity.id
_entity.type
_entity.pdbx_description
1 polymer ?
#
loop_
_entity_poly.entity_id
_entity_poly.type
_entity_poly.pdbx_seq_one_letter_code
_entity_poly.pdbx_strand_id
1 'polypeptide(L)'
;MITKFGSLYAGHVDFDNVGLEGTPANDRWLSDDLLASVFDKCEAMATLMDRLGYETFWTAEHHFQREAYECIPYLLMLYVH
;
A
#
# COMPACT_ATOMS: atom_id res chain seq x y z
N MET A 1 -1.56 -14.12 -26.79
CA MET A 1 -2.59 -14.09 -25.72
C MET A 1 -1.87 -13.92 -24.40
N ILE A 2 -2.29 -12.96 -23.58
CA ILE A 2 -1.71 -12.72 -22.24
C ILE A 2 -2.49 -13.59 -21.24
N THR A 3 -1.78 -14.41 -20.48
CA THR A 3 -2.38 -15.33 -19.49
C THR A 3 -1.89 -15.09 -18.07
N LYS A 4 -0.95 -14.17 -17.91
CA LYS A 4 -0.18 -13.92 -16.68
C LYS A 4 -0.40 -12.50 -16.23
N PHE A 5 -1.08 -12.32 -15.11
CA PHE A 5 -1.43 -11.01 -14.58
C PHE A 5 -0.80 -10.84 -13.21
N GLY A 6 -0.07 -9.74 -13.04
CA GLY A 6 0.44 -9.30 -11.76
C GLY A 6 -0.07 -7.91 -11.43
N SER A 7 -0.03 -7.56 -10.16
CA SER A 7 -0.28 -6.20 -9.69
C SER A 7 0.78 -5.78 -8.68
N LEU A 8 0.85 -4.48 -8.43
CA LEU A 8 1.75 -3.87 -7.47
C LEU A 8 0.97 -2.95 -6.53
N TYR A 9 1.30 -3.01 -5.25
CA TYR A 9 0.87 -2.06 -4.23
C TYR A 9 2.04 -1.68 -3.34
N ALA A 10 2.52 -0.45 -3.47
CA ALA A 10 3.68 0.04 -2.72
C ALA A 10 3.38 0.46 -1.28
N GLY A 11 2.12 0.38 -0.84
CA GLY A 11 1.73 0.69 0.54
C GLY A 11 1.32 2.13 0.78
N HIS A 12 0.35 2.66 0.03
CA HIS A 12 -0.20 3.99 0.28
C HIS A 12 -1.52 3.93 1.05
N VAL A 13 -1.71 4.84 2.01
CA VAL A 13 -3.01 5.04 2.67
C VAL A 13 -4.03 5.64 1.71
N ASP A 14 -5.31 5.58 2.05
CA ASP A 14 -6.34 6.30 1.32
C ASP A 14 -6.29 7.78 1.72
N PHE A 15 -5.77 8.61 0.81
CA PHE A 15 -5.51 10.01 1.06
C PHE A 15 -6.75 10.88 0.87
N ASP A 16 -6.96 11.78 1.84
CA ASP A 16 -7.80 12.96 1.66
C ASP A 16 -7.02 14.12 1.02
N ASN A 17 -7.77 15.11 0.51
CA ASN A 17 -7.26 16.36 -0.06
C ASN A 17 -6.15 16.14 -1.11
N VAL A 18 -6.45 15.35 -2.14
CA VAL A 18 -5.54 14.99 -3.25
C VAL A 18 -5.74 15.89 -4.47
N GLY A 19 -4.75 15.90 -5.37
CA GLY A 19 -4.80 16.67 -6.62
C GLY A 19 -3.87 17.89 -6.60
N LEU A 20 -3.96 18.74 -7.63
CA LEU A 20 -3.08 19.91 -7.81
C LEU A 20 -3.18 20.91 -6.65
N GLU A 21 -4.40 21.12 -6.13
CA GLU A 21 -4.69 22.00 -5.00
C GLU A 21 -4.69 21.25 -3.65
N GLY A 22 -4.28 19.98 -3.66
CA GLY A 22 -4.25 19.13 -2.46
C GLY A 22 -3.08 19.46 -1.54
N THR A 23 -3.02 18.79 -0.39
CA THR A 23 -1.90 18.93 0.54
C THR A 23 -0.62 18.39 -0.12
N PRO A 24 0.45 19.21 -0.23
CA PRO A 24 1.74 18.76 -0.75
C PRO A 24 2.27 17.54 0.01
N ALA A 25 2.93 16.61 -0.68
CA ALA A 25 3.38 15.36 -0.08
C ALA A 25 4.22 15.58 1.20
N ASN A 26 5.22 16.47 1.13
CA ASN A 26 6.13 16.77 2.24
C ASN A 26 5.45 17.42 3.46
N ASP A 27 4.29 18.05 3.24
CA ASP A 27 3.52 18.73 4.27
C ASP A 27 2.49 17.78 4.92
N ARG A 28 2.38 16.54 4.44
CA ARG A 28 1.50 15.54 5.06
C ARG A 28 2.07 15.09 6.40
N TRP A 29 1.17 15.01 7.38
CA TRP A 29 1.43 14.47 8.70
C TRP A 29 0.20 13.68 9.13
N LEU A 30 0.30 12.36 9.17
CA LEU A 30 -0.82 11.48 9.48
C LEU A 30 -0.64 10.83 10.86
N SER A 31 -1.75 10.38 11.45
CA SER A 31 -1.70 9.60 12.69
C SER A 31 -1.21 8.18 12.42
N ASP A 32 -0.64 7.55 13.45
CA ASP A 32 -0.22 6.14 13.39
C ASP A 32 -1.38 5.21 13.02
N ASP A 33 -2.59 5.48 13.52
CA ASP A 33 -3.80 4.73 13.16
C ASP A 33 -4.07 4.76 11.65
N LEU A 34 -3.90 5.93 11.01
CA LEU A 34 -4.09 6.07 9.57
C LEU A 34 -2.94 5.41 8.80
N LEU A 35 -1.69 5.53 9.28
CA LEU A 35 -0.55 4.82 8.68
C LEU A 35 -0.74 3.30 8.74
N ALA A 36 -1.25 2.78 9.85
CA ALA A 36 -1.49 1.35 10.03
C ALA A 36 -2.58 0.78 9.10
N SER A 37 -3.48 1.61 8.57
CA SER A 37 -4.51 1.17 7.61
C SER A 37 -3.95 0.52 6.34
N VAL A 38 -2.66 0.76 6.04
CA VAL A 38 -1.95 0.13 4.92
C VAL A 38 -1.93 -1.39 5.00
N PHE A 39 -1.93 -1.97 6.21
CA PHE A 39 -1.85 -3.42 6.41
C PHE A 39 -3.14 -4.12 5.98
N ASP A 40 -4.29 -3.68 6.50
CA ASP A 40 -5.61 -4.21 6.12
C ASP A 40 -5.84 -4.09 4.62
N LYS A 41 -5.42 -2.97 4.02
CA LYS A 41 -5.54 -2.75 2.58
C LYS A 41 -4.64 -3.71 1.79
N CYS A 42 -3.40 -3.91 2.22
CA CYS A 42 -2.48 -4.85 1.58
C CYS A 42 -3.02 -6.29 1.63
N GLU A 43 -3.55 -6.73 2.77
CA GLU A 43 -4.16 -8.05 2.94
C GLU A 43 -5.40 -8.21 2.05
N ALA A 44 -6.29 -7.21 2.04
CA ALA A 44 -7.50 -7.22 1.22
C ALA A 44 -7.16 -7.33 -0.28
N MET A 45 -6.13 -6.61 -0.73
CA MET A 45 -5.65 -6.67 -2.12
C MET A 45 -5.07 -8.05 -2.45
N ALA A 46 -4.14 -8.56 -1.63
CA ALA A 46 -3.51 -9.86 -1.84
C ALA A 46 -4.55 -10.99 -1.90
N THR A 47 -5.49 -11.01 -0.96
CA THR A 47 -6.55 -12.03 -0.88
C THR A 47 -7.53 -11.92 -2.05
N LEU A 48 -7.87 -10.71 -2.49
CA LEU A 48 -8.71 -10.53 -3.68
C LEU A 48 -8.00 -11.02 -4.95
N MET A 49 -6.72 -10.68 -5.10
CA MET A 49 -5.91 -11.07 -6.25
C MET A 49 -5.76 -12.60 -6.36
N ASP A 50 -5.54 -13.27 -5.23
CA ASP A 50 -5.50 -14.74 -5.16
C ASP A 50 -6.82 -15.36 -5.66
N ARG A 51 -7.97 -14.88 -5.16
CA ARG A 51 -9.29 -15.34 -5.62
C ARG A 51 -9.55 -15.10 -7.10
N LEU A 52 -8.97 -14.06 -7.69
CA LEU A 52 -9.12 -13.70 -9.10
C LEU A 52 -8.10 -14.41 -10.01
N GLY A 53 -7.17 -15.19 -9.45
CA GLY A 53 -6.18 -15.93 -10.22
C GLY A 53 -5.01 -15.08 -10.73
N TYR A 54 -4.68 -13.98 -10.04
CA TYR A 54 -3.44 -13.25 -10.31
C TYR A 54 -2.24 -14.11 -9.89
N GLU A 55 -1.17 -14.03 -10.67
CA GLU A 55 0.02 -14.86 -10.44
C GLU A 55 1.07 -14.18 -9.56
N THR A 56 1.04 -12.85 -9.45
CA THR A 56 2.09 -12.12 -8.74
C THR A 56 1.52 -10.86 -8.09
N PHE A 57 1.84 -10.70 -6.82
CA PHE A 57 1.61 -9.47 -6.07
C PHE A 57 2.95 -8.88 -5.65
N TRP A 58 3.23 -7.67 -6.11
CA TRP A 58 4.42 -6.91 -5.76
C TRP A 58 4.08 -5.89 -4.68
N THR A 59 4.95 -5.76 -3.69
CA THR A 59 4.90 -4.68 -2.71
C THR A 59 6.28 -4.08 -2.53
N ALA A 60 6.35 -2.99 -1.77
CA ALA A 60 7.59 -2.32 -1.47
C ALA A 60 7.69 -2.03 0.02
N GLU A 61 8.89 -2.25 0.57
CA GLU A 61 9.23 -1.89 1.93
C GLU A 61 9.88 -0.51 1.94
N HIS A 62 9.41 0.36 2.82
CA HIS A 62 9.90 1.72 2.95
C HIS A 62 9.96 2.11 4.41
N HIS A 63 11.00 2.87 4.77
CA HIS A 63 11.21 3.34 6.13
C HIS A 63 11.18 4.85 6.19
N PHE A 64 10.74 5.37 7.34
CA PHE A 64 10.70 6.81 7.63
C PHE A 64 9.74 7.62 6.75
N GLN A 65 8.72 6.96 6.18
CA GLN A 65 7.74 7.59 5.28
C GLN A 65 6.46 8.01 6.03
N ARG A 66 6.52 9.13 6.75
CA ARG A 66 5.36 9.68 7.49
C ARG A 66 4.28 10.26 6.58
N GLU A 67 4.64 10.57 5.34
CA GLU A 67 3.80 11.12 4.29
C GLU A 67 2.85 10.06 3.69
N ALA A 68 3.05 8.79 4.02
CA ALA A 68 2.12 7.68 3.83
C ALA A 68 1.84 7.20 2.40
N TYR A 69 2.61 7.63 1.40
CA TYR A 69 2.42 7.19 0.01
C TYR A 69 3.12 5.86 -0.31
N GLU A 70 4.04 5.43 0.56
CA GLU A 70 4.84 4.21 0.47
C GLU A 70 5.28 3.87 1.90
N CYS A 71 4.39 3.33 2.74
CA CYS A 71 4.57 3.28 4.20
C CYS A 71 4.48 1.89 4.83
N ILE A 72 4.61 0.80 4.05
CA ILE A 72 4.74 -0.55 4.63
C ILE A 72 6.17 -0.69 5.19
N PRO A 73 6.35 -0.84 6.52
CA PRO A 73 7.66 -0.72 7.15
C PRO A 73 8.40 -2.06 7.26
N TYR A 74 7.72 -3.20 7.09
CA TYR A 74 8.35 -4.51 7.19
C TYR A 74 7.54 -5.60 6.48
N LEU A 75 7.99 -6.02 5.30
CA LEU A 75 7.26 -6.97 4.46
C LEU A 75 7.29 -8.39 5.02
N LEU A 76 8.41 -8.82 5.63
CA LEU A 76 8.48 -10.17 6.17
C LEU A 76 7.42 -10.40 7.24
N MET A 77 7.21 -9.44 8.15
CA MET A 77 6.18 -9.55 9.17
C MET A 77 4.77 -9.50 8.59
N LEU A 78 4.54 -8.67 7.56
CA LEU A 78 3.25 -8.60 6.88
C LEU A 78 2.92 -9.89 6.13
N TYR A 79 3.89 -10.64 5.63
CA TYR A 79 3.62 -11.84 4.82
C TYR A 79 3.51 -13.14 5.61
N VAL A 80 3.91 -13.14 6.88
CA VAL A 80 3.89 -14.34 7.73
C VAL A 80 2.85 -14.26 8.84
N HIS A 81 2.01 -13.22 8.86
CA HIS A 81 0.95 -13.06 9.84
C HIS A 81 -0.23 -14.02 9.60
#